data_AF-A0A8H4UIF0-F1
#
_entry.id   AF-A0A8H4UIF0-F1
#
_cell.length_a   1.000
_cell.length_b   1.000
_cell.length_c   1.000
_cell.angle_alpha   90.00
_cell.angle_beta   90.00
_cell.angle_gamma   90.00
#
_symmetry.space_group_name_H-M   'P 1'
#
loop_
_entity.id
_entity.type
_entity.pdbx_description
1 polymer ?
#
loop_
_entity_poly.entity_id
_entity_poly.type
_entity_poly.pdbx_seq_one_letter_code
_entity_poly.pdbx_strand_id
1 'polypeptide(L)'
;MPFWNDVKELDDEAYDALIVNELGRLRAQINDRAVCELAFSLNNGKTCSIEHPSKPFGPEALTGCANYHARIRFEDGSATWLLRVPQVTGFNTGFPVHLAEYLIRSEFATLKFLENTTVPAPRAFSFGIPSEGTD
;
A
#
# COMPACT_ATOMS: atom_id res chain seq x y z
N MET A 1 3.72 20.93 -33.24
CA MET A 1 3.26 20.70 -31.85
C MET A 1 1.99 19.87 -31.91
N PRO A 2 1.95 18.63 -31.40
CA PRO A 2 0.71 17.87 -31.39
C PRO A 2 0.08 17.76 -29.99
N PHE A 3 -1.19 18.13 -29.94
CA PHE A 3 -2.31 17.45 -29.25
C PHE A 3 -2.19 17.19 -27.73
N TRP A 4 -2.70 18.15 -26.95
CA TRP A 4 -3.30 17.92 -25.63
C TRP A 4 -4.77 18.33 -25.70
N ASN A 5 -5.62 17.50 -26.32
CA ASN A 5 -7.08 17.62 -26.21
C ASN A 5 -7.63 16.24 -25.83
N ASP A 6 -8.61 16.24 -24.94
CA ASP A 6 -9.34 15.10 -24.35
C ASP A 6 -8.73 14.41 -23.12
N VAL A 7 -8.31 15.19 -22.11
CA VAL A 7 -8.50 14.70 -20.73
C VAL A 7 -9.89 15.18 -20.31
N LYS A 8 -10.86 14.26 -20.22
CA LYS A 8 -12.17 14.56 -19.66
C LYS A 8 -11.96 14.88 -18.18
N GLU A 9 -12.01 16.16 -17.82
CA GLU A 9 -12.02 16.57 -16.41
C GLU A 9 -13.21 15.91 -15.73
N LEU A 10 -12.92 15.21 -14.64
CA LEU A 10 -13.94 14.64 -13.77
C LEU A 10 -14.42 15.76 -12.84
N ASP A 11 -15.72 15.79 -12.55
CA ASP A 11 -16.20 16.56 -11.41
C ASP A 11 -15.77 15.88 -10.10
N ASP A 12 -15.87 16.63 -9.00
CA ASP A 12 -15.43 16.17 -7.69
C ASP A 12 -16.18 14.89 -7.28
N GLU A 13 -17.49 14.81 -7.57
CA GLU A 13 -18.29 13.62 -7.27
C GLU A 13 -17.81 12.38 -8.02
N ALA A 14 -17.50 12.49 -9.31
CA ALA A 14 -16.99 11.38 -10.11
C ALA A 14 -15.59 10.97 -9.67
N TYR A 15 -14.72 11.94 -9.33
CA TYR A 15 -13.40 11.66 -8.79
C TYR A 15 -13.49 10.90 -7.45
N ASP A 16 -14.34 11.37 -6.54
CA ASP A 16 -14.55 10.74 -5.24
C ASP A 16 -15.09 9.31 -5.38
N ALA A 17 -16.03 9.08 -6.30
CA ALA A 17 -16.56 7.76 -6.59
C ALA A 17 -15.49 6.79 -7.11
N LEU A 18 -14.55 7.26 -7.94
CA LEU A 18 -13.43 6.46 -8.42
C LEU A 18 -12.50 6.04 -7.28
N ILE A 19 -12.15 6.97 -6.39
CA ILE A 19 -11.30 6.67 -5.23
C ILE A 19 -12.00 5.67 -4.31
N VAL A 20 -13.28 5.89 -3.96
CA VAL A 20 -14.05 4.97 -3.11
C VAL A 20 -14.08 3.55 -3.70
N ASN A 21 -14.32 3.43 -5.01
CA ASN A 21 -14.34 2.14 -5.68
C ASN A 21 -12.97 1.45 -5.63
N GLU A 22 -11.89 2.17 -5.94
CA GLU A 22 -10.54 1.61 -5.86
C GLU A 22 -10.20 1.12 -4.45
N LEU A 23 -10.51 1.92 -3.41
CA LEU A 23 -10.25 1.50 -2.03
C LEU A 23 -11.04 0.26 -1.64
N GLY A 24 -12.29 0.15 -2.09
CA GLY A 24 -13.10 -1.05 -1.93
C GLY A 24 -12.48 -2.27 -2.62
N ARG A 25 -12.01 -2.10 -3.86
CA ARG A 25 -11.35 -3.15 -4.65
C ARG A 25 -10.04 -3.61 -4.00
N LEU A 26 -9.18 -2.68 -3.59
CA LEU A 26 -7.92 -2.99 -2.92
C LEU A 26 -8.17 -3.72 -1.61
N ARG A 27 -9.11 -3.24 -0.79
CA ARG A 27 -9.49 -3.91 0.47
C ARG A 27 -9.96 -5.34 0.22
N ALA A 28 -10.76 -5.57 -0.82
CA ALA A 28 -11.25 -6.90 -1.17
C ALA A 28 -10.15 -7.86 -1.66
N GLN A 29 -9.03 -7.33 -2.17
CA GLN A 29 -7.89 -8.13 -2.64
C GLN A 29 -6.88 -8.47 -1.55
N ILE A 30 -6.88 -7.74 -0.43
CA ILE A 30 -5.97 -8.00 0.68
C ILE A 30 -6.47 -9.23 1.43
N ASN A 31 -5.62 -10.25 1.52
CA ASN A 31 -5.85 -11.39 2.39
C ASN A 31 -5.33 -11.09 3.80
N ASP A 32 -6.19 -10.50 4.64
CA ASP A 32 -5.85 -10.09 6.02
C ASP A 32 -5.22 -11.22 6.83
N ARG A 33 -5.70 -12.45 6.65
CA ARG A 33 -5.16 -13.63 7.33
C ARG A 33 -3.72 -13.88 6.92
N ALA A 34 -3.42 -13.93 5.62
CA ALA A 34 -2.06 -14.15 5.14
C ALA A 34 -1.11 -13.02 5.57
N VAL A 35 -1.59 -11.76 5.57
CA VAL A 35 -0.81 -10.62 6.09
C VAL A 35 -0.49 -10.82 7.56
N CYS A 36 -1.46 -11.24 8.37
CA CYS A 36 -1.23 -11.46 9.79
C CYS A 36 -0.40 -12.70 10.10
N GLU A 37 -0.50 -13.78 9.32
CA GLU A 37 0.41 -14.94 9.41
C GLU A 37 1.86 -14.52 9.12
N LEU A 38 2.07 -13.69 8.08
CA LEU A 38 3.39 -13.13 7.79
C LEU A 38 3.88 -12.23 8.94
N ALA A 39 3.06 -11.28 9.40
CA ALA A 39 3.42 -10.37 10.47
C ALA A 39 3.72 -11.10 11.80
N PHE A 40 2.97 -12.17 12.09
CA PHE A 40 3.21 -13.06 13.22
C PHE A 40 4.61 -13.67 13.15
N SER A 41 4.99 -14.20 11.98
CA SER A 41 6.33 -14.80 11.80
C SER A 41 7.46 -13.76 11.97
N LEU A 42 7.22 -12.53 11.51
CA LEU A 42 8.20 -11.43 11.55
C LEU A 42 8.30 -10.74 12.91
N ASN A 43 7.27 -10.83 13.76
CA ASN A 43 7.18 -10.11 15.03
C ASN A 43 7.22 -11.03 16.26
N ASN A 44 7.98 -12.13 16.20
CA ASN A 44 8.17 -13.07 17.30
C ASN A 44 6.87 -13.71 17.80
N GLY A 45 5.96 -14.07 16.88
CA GLY A 45 4.72 -14.78 17.21
C GLY A 45 3.64 -13.90 17.85
N LYS A 46 3.65 -12.59 17.58
CA LYS A 46 2.60 -11.68 18.02
C LYS A 46 1.42 -11.72 17.08
N THR A 47 0.24 -11.99 17.62
CA THR A 47 -1.04 -11.94 16.92
C THR A 47 -1.38 -10.51 16.53
N CYS A 48 -2.09 -10.36 15.40
CA CYS A 48 -2.50 -9.07 14.89
C CYS A 48 -3.88 -9.08 14.25
N SER A 49 -4.37 -7.87 14.01
CA SER A 49 -5.50 -7.58 13.13
C SER A 49 -5.14 -6.47 12.14
N ILE A 50 -5.82 -6.47 10.99
CA ILE A 50 -5.68 -5.41 9.98
C ILE A 50 -6.79 -4.38 10.19
N GLU A 51 -6.39 -3.14 10.44
CA GLU A 51 -7.27 -1.98 10.49
C GLU A 51 -7.19 -1.25 9.16
N HIS A 52 -8.25 -1.39 8.36
CA HIS A 52 -8.44 -0.63 7.13
C HIS A 52 -8.98 0.77 7.45
N PRO A 53 -8.55 1.81 6.71
CA PRO A 53 -9.13 3.15 6.84
C PRO A 53 -10.65 3.12 6.58
N SER A 54 -11.39 3.75 7.50
CA SER A 54 -12.86 3.83 7.46
C SER A 54 -13.37 4.84 6.44
N LYS A 55 -12.53 5.79 6.05
CA LYS A 55 -12.87 6.89 5.14
C LYS A 55 -11.82 7.02 4.03
N PRO A 56 -12.25 7.33 2.79
CA PRO A 56 -11.35 7.57 1.67
C PRO A 56 -10.56 8.88 1.79
N PHE A 57 -11.12 9.87 2.50
CA PHE A 57 -10.62 11.23 2.58
C PHE A 57 -10.56 11.76 4.02
N GLY A 58 -9.73 12.77 4.23
CA GLY A 58 -9.58 13.46 5.51
C GLY A 58 -8.45 12.90 6.39
N PRO A 59 -8.31 13.39 7.64
CA PRO A 59 -7.19 13.04 8.52
C PRO A 59 -7.10 11.54 8.90
N GLU A 60 -8.21 10.83 8.77
CA GLU A 60 -8.32 9.39 9.01
C GLU A 60 -8.03 8.56 7.75
N ALA A 61 -7.90 9.21 6.59
CA ALA A 61 -7.52 8.54 5.36
C ALA A 61 -6.06 8.13 5.45
N LEU A 62 -5.83 6.83 5.30
CA LEU A 62 -4.50 6.24 5.18
C LEU A 62 -4.21 5.99 3.71
N THR A 63 -4.40 7.02 2.89
CA THR A 63 -4.26 6.96 1.44
C THR A 63 -3.29 8.05 1.01
N GLY A 64 -2.17 7.63 0.39
CA GLY A 64 -1.26 8.55 -0.30
C GLY A 64 -1.59 8.63 -1.79
N CYS A 65 -0.88 9.47 -2.54
CA CYS A 65 -1.08 9.60 -4.00
C CYS A 65 -0.83 8.28 -4.77
N ALA A 66 0.08 7.44 -4.27
CA ALA A 66 0.51 6.22 -4.98
C ALA A 66 0.16 4.91 -4.25
N ASN A 67 -0.24 4.97 -2.98
CA ASN A 67 -0.41 3.77 -2.15
C ASN A 67 -1.66 3.87 -1.27
N TYR A 68 -2.36 2.77 -1.16
CA TYR A 68 -3.28 2.47 -0.08
C TYR A 68 -2.49 2.00 1.13
N HIS A 69 -2.82 2.49 2.32
CA HIS A 69 -2.24 2.03 3.55
C HIS A 69 -3.29 1.46 4.50
N ALA A 70 -2.92 0.37 5.16
CA ALA A 70 -3.67 -0.21 6.27
C ALA A 70 -2.73 -0.40 7.47
N ARG A 71 -3.31 -0.41 8.67
CA ARG A 71 -2.54 -0.59 9.91
C ARG A 71 -2.58 -2.04 10.33
N ILE A 72 -1.42 -2.61 10.67
CA ILE A 72 -1.34 -3.91 11.34
C ILE A 72 -1.21 -3.62 12.83
N ARG A 73 -2.26 -3.95 13.58
CA ARG A 73 -2.33 -3.75 15.04
C ARG A 73 -2.03 -5.06 15.75
N PHE A 74 -1.00 -5.05 16.58
CA PHE A 74 -0.68 -6.19 17.44
C PHE A 74 -1.49 -6.14 18.72
N GLU A 75 -1.96 -7.30 19.17
CA GLU A 75 -2.84 -7.42 20.35
C GLU A 75 -2.14 -7.03 21.66
N ASP A 76 -0.81 -7.12 21.69
CA ASP A 76 0.01 -6.79 22.86
C ASP A 76 0.28 -5.29 23.04
N GLY A 77 -0.28 -4.44 22.18
CA GLY A 77 -0.10 -2.98 22.21
C GLY A 77 1.26 -2.51 21.67
N SER A 78 2.03 -3.39 21.02
CA SER A 78 3.26 -3.00 20.32
C SER A 78 3.01 -1.95 19.25
N ALA A 79 4.11 -1.32 18.80
CA ALA A 79 4.09 -0.38 17.68
C ALA A 79 3.34 -0.97 16.48
N THR A 80 2.38 -0.20 15.98
CA THR A 80 1.60 -0.53 14.78
C THR A 80 2.51 -0.56 13.56
N TRP A 81 2.35 -1.57 12.70
CA TRP A 81 3.03 -1.60 11.41
C TRP A 81 2.14 -1.05 10.30
N LEU A 82 2.75 -0.61 9.21
CA LEU A 82 2.04 -0.09 8.05
C LEU A 82 2.12 -1.09 6.90
N LEU A 83 0.97 -1.61 6.47
CA LEU A 83 0.83 -2.29 5.20
C LEU A 83 0.68 -1.25 4.10
N ARG A 84 1.46 -1.36 3.03
CA ARG A 84 1.41 -0.46 1.88
C ARG A 84 1.12 -1.25 0.62
N VAL A 85 0.03 -0.91 -0.06
CA VAL A 85 -0.40 -1.55 -1.31
C VAL A 85 -0.44 -0.48 -2.38
N PRO A 86 0.29 -0.62 -3.50
CA PRO A 86 0.21 0.33 -4.60
C PRO A 86 -1.23 0.45 -5.11
N GLN A 87 -1.70 1.68 -5.29
CA GLN A 87 -2.97 1.91 -5.98
C GLN A 87 -2.77 1.61 -7.47
N VAL A 88 -3.79 1.10 -8.16
CA VAL A 88 -3.72 0.88 -9.62
C VAL A 88 -4.48 1.93 -10.41
N THR A 89 -5.35 2.70 -9.73
CA THR A 89 -5.94 3.93 -10.27
C THR A 89 -5.14 5.15 -9.78
N GLY A 90 -4.96 6.16 -10.60
CA GLY A 90 -4.14 7.34 -10.31
C GLY A 90 -2.69 7.21 -10.79
N PHE A 91 -1.69 7.47 -9.92
CA PHE A 91 -0.26 7.57 -10.28
C PHE A 91 0.30 6.33 -10.99
N ASN A 92 -0.20 5.14 -10.65
CA ASN A 92 0.26 3.87 -11.19
C ASN A 92 -0.60 3.37 -12.36
N THR A 93 -1.58 4.16 -12.82
CA THR A 93 -2.45 3.76 -13.94
C THR A 93 -1.60 3.57 -15.18
N GLY A 94 -1.61 2.35 -15.74
CA GLY A 94 -0.89 2.04 -16.97
C GLY A 94 0.58 1.63 -16.78
N PHE A 95 1.07 1.47 -15.55
CA PHE A 95 2.37 0.85 -15.36
C PHE A 95 2.33 -0.64 -15.74
N PRO A 96 3.28 -1.12 -16.57
CA PRO A 96 3.48 -2.55 -16.75
C PRO A 96 3.74 -3.23 -15.40
N VAL A 97 3.22 -4.45 -15.20
CA VAL A 97 3.37 -5.19 -13.94
C VAL A 97 4.84 -5.30 -13.51
N HIS A 98 5.75 -5.62 -14.43
CA HIS A 98 7.18 -5.72 -14.13
C HIS A 98 7.79 -4.42 -13.60
N LEU A 99 7.29 -3.26 -14.04
CA LEU A 99 7.76 -1.96 -13.56
C LEU A 99 7.25 -1.71 -12.14
N ALA A 100 5.98 -2.02 -11.87
CA ALA A 100 5.44 -1.92 -10.50
C ALA A 100 6.20 -2.83 -9.52
N GLU A 101 6.50 -4.06 -9.92
CA GLU A 101 7.30 -4.99 -9.11
C GLU A 101 8.72 -4.49 -8.89
N TYR A 102 9.37 -3.96 -9.92
CA TYR A 102 10.68 -3.33 -9.79
C TYR A 102 10.65 -2.17 -8.80
N LEU A 103 9.64 -1.30 -8.88
CA LEU A 103 9.48 -0.17 -7.96
C LEU A 103 9.34 -0.66 -6.51
N ILE A 104 8.52 -1.68 -6.24
CA ILE A 104 8.38 -2.29 -4.91
C ILE A 104 9.73 -2.82 -4.41
N ARG A 105 10.45 -3.60 -5.22
CA ARG A 105 11.77 -4.13 -4.85
C ARG A 105 12.78 -3.02 -4.57
N SER A 106 12.79 -1.99 -5.41
CA SER A 106 13.72 -0.85 -5.30
C SER A 106 13.45 0.00 -4.05
N GLU A 107 12.18 0.22 -3.71
CA GLU A 107 11.79 0.92 -2.50
C GLU A 107 12.19 0.13 -1.25
N PHE A 108 11.90 -1.19 -1.23
CA PHE A 108 12.29 -2.06 -0.13
C PHE A 108 13.82 -2.09 0.07
N ALA A 109 14.59 -2.24 -1.01
CA ALA A 109 16.04 -2.22 -0.96
C ALA A 109 16.59 -0.88 -0.43
N THR A 110 15.96 0.24 -0.84
CA THR A 110 16.33 1.57 -0.36
C THR A 110 16.06 1.74 1.14
N LEU A 111 14.89 1.30 1.62
CA LEU A 111 14.59 1.35 3.05
C LEU A 111 15.55 0.47 3.87
N LYS A 112 15.90 -0.72 3.37
CA LYS A 112 16.90 -1.59 3.99
C LYS A 112 18.30 -0.97 4.02
N PHE A 113 18.67 -0.24 2.98
CA PHE A 113 19.90 0.54 2.98
C PHE A 113 19.85 1.63 4.06
N LEU A 114 18.76 2.41 4.11
CA LEU A 114 18.59 3.52 5.05
C LEU A 114 18.59 3.08 6.52
N GLU A 115 18.11 1.87 6.84
CA GLU A 115 18.19 1.27 8.18
C GLU A 115 19.63 1.24 8.74
N ASN A 116 20.65 1.26 7.87
CA ASN A 116 22.07 1.26 8.25
C ASN A 116 22.72 2.65 8.22
N THR A 117 21.93 3.71 8.07
CA THR A 117 22.41 5.09 8.00
C THR A 117 21.91 5.90 9.20
N THR A 118 22.36 7.15 9.31
CA THR A 118 21.86 8.09 10.33
C THR A 118 20.56 8.79 9.91
N VAL A 119 20.08 8.56 8.68
CA VAL A 119 18.84 9.16 8.19
C VAL A 119 17.66 8.49 8.88
N PRO A 120 16.77 9.25 9.56
CA PRO A 120 15.56 8.69 10.12
C PRO A 120 14.67 8.14 9.00
N ALA A 121 14.52 6.82 8.96
CA ALA A 121 13.68 6.13 7.99
C ALA A 121 12.87 5.03 8.69
N PRO A 122 11.64 4.73 8.22
CA PRO A 122 10.89 3.60 8.71
C PRO A 122 11.62 2.29 8.36
N ARG A 123 11.55 1.32 9.28
CA ARG A 123 12.06 -0.04 9.06
C ARG A 123 11.13 -0.80 8.12
N ALA A 124 11.69 -1.44 7.09
CA ALA A 124 10.95 -2.33 6.20
C ALA A 124 11.01 -3.76 6.74
N PHE A 125 9.89 -4.47 6.79
CA PHE A 125 9.86 -5.85 7.32
C PHE A 125 9.84 -6.89 6.21
N SER A 126 8.98 -6.70 5.21
CA SER A 126 8.85 -7.57 4.05
C SER A 126 8.22 -6.81 2.88
N PHE A 127 8.19 -7.43 1.70
CA PHE A 127 7.43 -7.02 0.53
C PHE A 127 6.84 -8.26 -0.16
N GLY A 128 5.87 -8.06 -1.04
CA GLY A 128 5.30 -9.13 -1.87
C GLY A 128 5.01 -8.61 -3.27
N ILE A 129 5.18 -9.47 -4.27
CA ILE A 129 4.96 -9.17 -5.68
C ILE A 129 4.33 -10.36 -6.41
N PRO A 130 3.52 -10.13 -7.46
CA PRO A 130 2.85 -11.20 -8.20
C PRO A 130 3.79 -12.26 -8.80
N SER A 131 4.95 -11.85 -9.34
CA SER A 131 5.90 -12.76 -10.00
C SER A 131 6.61 -13.75 -9.06
N GLU A 132 6.55 -13.52 -7.75
CA GLU A 132 7.10 -14.41 -6.72
C GLU A 132 6.00 -15.22 -6.03
N GLY A 133 4.89 -15.48 -6.74
CA GLY A 133 3.64 -16.06 -6.25
C GLY A 133 3.76 -17.01 -5.06
N THR A 134 2.84 -16.83 -4.10
CA THR A 134 2.59 -17.78 -3.03
C THR A 134 1.91 -19.02 -3.60
N ASP A 135 2.57 -20.17 -3.49
CA ASP A 135 1.90 -21.48 -3.50
C ASP A 135 0.78 -21.55 -2.45
#